data_AF-A0A9W7TAE8-F1
#
_entry.id   AF-A0A9W7TAE8-F1
#
_cell.length_a   1.000
_cell.length_b   1.000
_cell.length_c   1.000
_cell.angle_alpha   90.00
_cell.angle_beta   90.00
_cell.angle_gamma   90.00
#
_symmetry.space_group_name_H-M   'P 1'
#
loop_
_entity.id
_entity.type
_entity.pdbx_description
1 polymer ?
#
loop_
_entity_poly.entity_id
_entity_poly.type
_entity_poly.pdbx_seq_one_letter_code
_entity_poly.pdbx_strand_id
1 'polypeptide(L)'
;MRLLKRLDELITLARMKFKPQKSRSLSLRKGERNDRVTFTISGEDIPRIVDQPIRSLGRLYTAGLSDKDMGKTILRQLSEGLSKIDASQLPGKYKVWCYHFTLYPRVMLPLNLCEVTSSAVRRMEAKANSFIRKWLGLPQCFSVAGLYGWNSLQLALKSITLGYRQEKARLVMELCESSDRAVADANARVKTGRKWRDKEDLQKVIGRLQHHQVVGMVQIGRAGLGWSEPPILWSKASRKERKDLVVAEVTSIEQEELRVSSVAQGQQGWWTIWEGVASRSIN
;
A
#
# COMPACT_ATOMS: atom_id res chain seq x y z
N MET A 1 -27.67 6.55 -25.44
CA MET A 1 -28.43 7.78 -25.18
C MET A 1 -29.69 7.56 -24.32
N ARG A 2 -30.53 6.54 -24.56
CA ARG A 2 -31.75 6.29 -23.75
C ARG A 2 -31.51 6.16 -22.24
N LEU A 3 -30.45 5.46 -21.82
CA LEU A 3 -30.13 5.26 -20.40
C LEU A 3 -29.84 6.58 -19.66
N LEU A 4 -29.06 7.46 -20.30
CA LEU A 4 -28.62 8.73 -19.71
C LEU A 4 -29.79 9.68 -19.48
N LYS A 5 -30.74 9.74 -20.43
CA LYS A 5 -31.98 10.51 -20.31
C LYS A 5 -32.85 9.99 -19.16
N ARG A 6 -33.02 8.66 -19.05
CA ARG A 6 -33.77 8.05 -17.95
C ARG A 6 -33.13 8.30 -16.58
N LEU A 7 -31.80 8.30 -16.50
CA LEU A 7 -31.07 8.69 -15.29
C LEU A 7 -31.32 10.16 -14.92
N ASP A 8 -31.33 11.06 -15.90
CA ASP A 8 -31.61 12.49 -15.68
C ASP A 8 -33.05 12.69 -15.16
N GLU A 9 -34.03 11.97 -15.73
CA GLU A 9 -35.42 11.97 -15.27
C GLU A 9 -35.53 11.50 -13.80
N LEU A 10 -34.92 10.36 -13.45
CA LEU A 10 -34.93 9.83 -12.09
C LEU A 10 -34.27 10.75 -11.06
N ILE A 11 -33.15 11.38 -11.44
CA ILE A 11 -32.40 12.32 -10.60
C ILE A 11 -33.19 13.61 -10.41
N THR A 12 -33.89 14.06 -11.46
CA THR A 12 -34.79 15.21 -11.39
C THR A 12 -35.97 14.93 -10.46
N LEU A 13 -36.55 13.72 -10.50
CA LEU A 13 -37.59 13.29 -9.55
C LEU A 13 -37.09 13.33 -8.10
N ALA A 14 -35.82 13.01 -7.87
CA ALA A 14 -35.16 13.13 -6.57
C ALA A 14 -34.77 14.58 -6.19
N ARG A 15 -35.18 15.59 -6.98
CA ARG A 15 -34.83 17.01 -6.83
C ARG A 15 -33.31 17.27 -6.87
N MET A 16 -32.58 16.45 -7.62
CA MET A 16 -31.15 16.58 -7.85
C MET A 16 -30.87 16.90 -9.32
N LYS A 17 -29.66 17.38 -9.63
CA LYS A 17 -29.21 17.64 -11.01
C LYS A 17 -27.76 17.16 -11.17
N PHE A 18 -27.45 16.52 -12.30
CA PHE A 18 -26.07 16.23 -12.66
C PHE A 18 -25.31 17.52 -12.99
N LYS A 19 -24.00 17.54 -12.69
CA LYS A 19 -23.10 18.63 -13.09
C LYS A 19 -22.23 18.16 -14.25
N PRO A 20 -22.51 18.54 -15.51
CA PRO A 20 -21.75 18.08 -16.69
C PRO A 20 -20.26 18.37 -16.57
N GLN A 21 -19.90 19.53 -16.04
CA GLN A 21 -18.52 19.94 -15.69
C GLN A 21 -17.78 18.97 -14.75
N LYS A 22 -18.48 18.22 -13.89
CA LYS A 22 -17.89 17.22 -12.99
C LYS A 22 -17.98 15.79 -13.54
N SER A 23 -18.78 15.57 -14.58
CA SER A 23 -18.94 14.29 -15.25
C SER A 23 -17.87 14.13 -16.33
N ARG A 24 -17.48 12.90 -16.64
CA ARG A 24 -16.69 12.61 -17.85
C ARG A 24 -17.30 11.50 -18.66
N SER A 25 -17.19 11.63 -19.98
CA SER A 25 -17.68 10.65 -20.92
C SER A 25 -16.53 9.79 -21.47
N LEU A 26 -16.82 8.50 -21.64
CA LEU A 26 -15.95 7.51 -22.27
C LEU A 26 -16.82 6.55 -23.08
N SER A 27 -16.51 6.41 -24.36
CA SER A 27 -17.14 5.46 -25.28
C SER A 27 -16.12 4.40 -25.70
N LEU A 28 -16.47 3.13 -25.49
CA LEU A 28 -15.69 1.99 -25.91
C LEU A 28 -16.47 1.22 -26.97
N ARG A 29 -15.84 0.91 -28.11
CA ARG A 29 -16.40 0.08 -29.17
C ARG A 29 -15.40 -1.02 -29.49
N LYS A 30 -15.79 -2.29 -29.30
CA LYS A 30 -14.92 -3.47 -29.50
C LYS A 30 -13.58 -3.38 -28.71
N GLY A 31 -13.62 -2.82 -27.50
CA GLY A 31 -12.43 -2.67 -26.65
C GLY A 31 -11.55 -1.47 -26.99
N GLU A 32 -11.82 -0.76 -28.08
CA GLU A 32 -11.11 0.46 -28.45
C GLU A 32 -11.91 1.70 -28.09
N ARG A 33 -11.20 2.78 -27.77
CA ARG A 33 -11.81 4.06 -27.45
C ARG A 33 -12.36 4.70 -28.73
N ASN A 34 -13.63 5.10 -28.69
CA ASN A 34 -14.29 5.78 -29.79
C ASN A 34 -14.57 7.24 -29.41
N ASP A 35 -13.69 8.15 -29.80
CA ASP A 35 -13.76 9.57 -29.40
C ASP A 35 -14.80 10.40 -30.19
N ARG A 36 -15.48 9.77 -31.15
CA ARG A 36 -16.49 10.42 -32.01
C ARG A 36 -17.85 10.58 -31.32
N VAL A 37 -18.09 9.87 -30.22
CA VAL A 37 -19.38 9.90 -29.52
C VAL A 37 -19.33 10.96 -28.43
N THR A 38 -20.20 11.96 -28.54
CA THR A 38 -20.45 12.95 -27.49
C THR A 38 -21.70 12.56 -26.69
N PHE A 39 -21.68 12.90 -25.40
CA PHE A 39 -22.79 12.64 -24.50
C PHE A 39 -23.27 13.97 -23.91
N THR A 40 -24.58 14.21 -23.99
CA THR A 40 -25.24 15.41 -23.49
C THR A 40 -26.14 15.07 -22.31
N ILE A 41 -26.10 15.87 -21.24
CA ILE A 41 -27.06 15.82 -20.11
C ILE A 41 -27.67 17.21 -19.94
N SER A 42 -29.00 17.27 -19.84
CA SER A 42 -29.75 18.53 -19.67
C SER A 42 -29.37 19.64 -20.67
N GLY A 43 -29.00 19.29 -21.90
CA GLY A 43 -28.60 20.24 -22.96
C GLY A 43 -27.13 20.69 -22.94
N GLU A 44 -26.34 20.25 -21.96
CA GLU A 44 -24.91 20.54 -21.86
C GLU A 44 -24.05 19.32 -22.27
N ASP A 45 -22.93 19.58 -22.94
CA ASP A 45 -21.95 18.56 -23.33
C ASP A 45 -21.10 18.10 -22.13
N ILE A 46 -20.97 16.78 -21.96
CA ILE A 46 -20.08 16.20 -20.96
C ILE A 46 -18.65 16.14 -21.52
N PRO A 47 -17.65 16.77 -20.88
CA PRO A 47 -16.26 16.69 -21.31
C PRO A 47 -15.77 15.25 -21.38
N ARG A 48 -14.97 14.93 -22.40
CA ARG A 48 -14.39 13.59 -22.57
C ARG A 48 -13.23 13.39 -21.59
N ILE A 49 -12.99 12.14 -21.20
CA ILE A 49 -11.80 11.79 -20.37
C ILE A 49 -10.49 12.15 -21.08
N VAL A 50 -10.49 12.15 -22.42
CA VAL A 50 -9.33 12.53 -23.24
C VAL A 50 -8.96 14.00 -23.03
N ASP A 51 -9.97 14.87 -23.09
CA ASP A 51 -9.80 16.31 -22.98
C ASP A 51 -9.50 16.70 -21.52
N GLN A 52 -10.19 16.06 -20.58
CA GLN A 52 -10.06 16.34 -19.15
C GLN A 52 -10.08 15.05 -18.33
N PRO A 53 -8.93 14.58 -17.80
CA PRO A 53 -8.89 13.40 -16.96
C PRO A 53 -9.67 13.62 -15.65
N ILE A 54 -10.23 12.54 -15.10
CA ILE A 54 -11.03 12.59 -13.86
C ILE A 54 -10.33 11.87 -12.73
N ARG A 55 -10.36 12.46 -11.53
CA ARG A 55 -9.96 11.78 -10.30
C ARG A 55 -11.22 11.25 -9.60
N SER A 56 -11.26 9.95 -9.33
CA SER A 56 -12.30 9.32 -8.53
C SER A 56 -11.67 8.50 -7.42
N LEU A 57 -12.12 8.72 -6.19
CA LEU A 57 -11.65 8.04 -4.97
C LEU A 57 -10.11 7.98 -4.85
N GLY A 58 -9.41 9.02 -5.29
CA GLY A 58 -7.94 9.10 -5.26
C GLY A 58 -7.21 8.54 -6.48
N ARG A 59 -7.88 7.77 -7.35
CA ARG A 59 -7.34 7.26 -8.61
C ARG A 59 -7.60 8.25 -9.75
N LEU A 60 -6.57 8.51 -10.56
CA LEU A 60 -6.68 9.33 -11.77
C LEU A 60 -6.96 8.44 -12.98
N TYR A 61 -8.07 8.70 -13.66
CA TYR A 61 -8.44 8.04 -14.90
C TYR A 61 -8.02 8.92 -16.07
N THR A 62 -7.08 8.42 -16.86
CA THR A 62 -6.59 9.06 -18.07
C THR A 62 -7.15 8.36 -19.31
N ALA A 63 -6.97 9.02 -20.45
CA ALA A 63 -7.43 8.57 -21.76
C ALA A 63 -6.93 7.16 -22.14
N GLY A 64 -5.78 6.74 -21.62
CA GLY A 64 -5.19 5.41 -21.86
C GLY A 64 -5.72 4.29 -20.96
N LEU A 65 -6.59 4.61 -19.98
CA LEU A 65 -7.17 3.66 -19.01
C LEU A 65 -6.14 2.72 -18.36
N SER A 66 -4.91 3.21 -18.21
CA SER A 66 -3.77 2.43 -17.77
C SER A 66 -3.02 3.17 -16.68
N ASP A 67 -2.60 2.43 -15.65
CA ASP A 67 -1.89 2.98 -14.50
C ASP A 67 -0.36 3.10 -14.73
N LYS A 68 0.12 2.86 -15.96
CA LYS A 68 1.57 2.90 -16.30
C LYS A 68 2.26 4.19 -15.86
N ASP A 69 1.60 5.33 -16.02
CA ASP A 69 2.15 6.64 -15.65
C ASP A 69 1.84 7.05 -14.20
N MET A 70 1.01 6.27 -13.50
CA MET A 70 0.69 6.55 -12.10
C MET A 70 1.92 6.42 -11.22
N GLY A 71 2.75 5.40 -11.44
CA GLY A 71 4.00 5.24 -10.69
C GLY A 71 4.93 6.46 -10.81
N LYS A 72 5.02 7.07 -12.00
CA LYS A 72 5.79 8.31 -12.21
C LYS A 72 5.15 9.51 -11.50
N THR A 73 3.82 9.61 -11.56
CA THR A 73 3.06 10.69 -10.92
C THR A 73 3.22 10.66 -9.40
N ILE A 74 3.12 9.48 -8.79
CA ILE A 74 3.33 9.29 -7.35
C ILE A 74 4.78 9.61 -6.97
N LEU A 75 5.75 9.17 -7.76
CA LEU A 75 7.16 9.48 -7.51
C LEU A 75 7.44 10.99 -7.57
N ARG A 76 6.84 11.70 -8.53
CA ARG A 76 6.92 13.15 -8.62
C ARG A 76 6.30 13.81 -7.38
N GLN A 77 5.10 13.39 -7.00
CA GLN A 77 4.43 13.90 -5.80
C GLN A 77 5.26 13.67 -4.52
N LEU A 78 5.85 12.48 -4.38
CA LEU A 78 6.76 12.17 -3.27
C LEU A 78 7.99 13.10 -3.31
N SER A 79 8.60 13.27 -4.48
CA SER A 79 9.80 14.11 -4.63
C SER A 79 9.51 15.58 -4.30
N GLU A 80 8.41 16.13 -4.81
CA GLU A 80 7.97 17.49 -4.48
C GLU A 80 7.66 17.65 -2.99
N GLY A 81 7.00 16.66 -2.38
CA GLY A 81 6.71 16.65 -0.94
C GLY A 81 7.97 16.61 -0.10
N LEU A 82 8.93 15.74 -0.44
CA LEU A 82 10.23 15.64 0.23
C LEU A 82 11.02 16.95 0.12
N SER A 83 11.07 17.56 -1.07
CA SER A 83 11.76 18.84 -1.26
C SER A 83 11.12 19.97 -0.44
N LYS A 84 9.79 20.01 -0.33
CA LYS A 84 9.09 21.01 0.51
C LYS A 84 9.39 20.82 1.99
N ILE A 85 9.42 19.57 2.47
CA ILE A 85 9.79 19.26 3.85
C ILE A 85 11.26 19.62 4.09
N ASP A 86 12.15 19.30 3.15
CA ASP A 86 13.59 19.59 3.27
C ASP A 86 13.87 21.10 3.32
N ALA A 87 13.14 21.89 2.53
CA ALA A 87 13.23 23.35 2.51
C ALA A 87 12.65 24.03 3.76
N SER A 88 11.90 23.30 4.60
CA SER A 88 11.41 23.87 5.86
C SER A 88 12.55 24.12 6.85
N GLN A 89 12.42 25.15 7.68
CA GLN A 89 13.38 25.48 8.75
C GLN A 89 13.21 24.60 10.01
N LEU A 90 12.57 23.44 9.86
CA LEU A 90 12.33 22.53 10.97
C LEU A 90 13.60 21.72 11.32
N PRO A 91 13.83 21.43 12.61
CA PRO A 91 14.81 20.42 13.01
C PRO A 91 14.52 19.07 12.36
N GLY A 92 15.58 18.29 12.11
CA GLY A 92 15.51 17.04 11.37
C GLY A 92 14.48 16.02 11.88
N LYS A 93 14.37 15.87 13.21
CA LYS A 93 13.34 15.03 13.84
C LYS A 93 11.91 15.41 13.45
N TYR A 94 11.61 16.71 13.34
CA TYR A 94 10.29 17.19 12.94
C TYR A 94 10.06 17.05 11.44
N LYS A 95 11.10 17.13 10.61
CA LYS A 95 11.00 16.79 9.18
C LYS A 95 10.60 15.33 8.97
N VAL A 96 11.21 14.42 9.75
CA VAL A 96 10.85 13.00 9.75
C VAL A 96 9.42 12.79 10.23
N TRP A 97 9.02 13.49 11.29
CA TRP A 97 7.63 13.48 11.76
C TRP A 97 6.65 13.94 10.67
N CYS A 98 6.92 15.06 9.99
CA CYS A 98 6.12 15.54 8.87
C CYS A 98 6.04 14.51 7.75
N TYR A 99 7.17 13.87 7.39
CA TYR A 99 7.17 12.81 6.41
C TYR A 99 6.23 11.66 6.83
N HIS A 100 6.37 11.17 8.06
CA HIS A 100 5.63 10.01 8.54
C HIS A 100 4.12 10.25 8.63
N PHE A 101 3.71 11.41 9.14
CA PHE A 101 2.30 11.67 9.42
C PHE A 101 1.58 12.41 8.31
N THR A 102 2.29 13.06 7.36
CA THR A 102 1.65 13.82 6.27
C THR A 102 1.95 13.23 4.90
N LEU A 103 3.22 13.05 4.55
CA LEU A 103 3.59 12.66 3.19
C LEU A 103 3.40 11.17 2.94
N TYR A 104 3.74 10.33 3.92
CA TYR A 104 3.62 8.88 3.83
C TYR A 104 2.17 8.43 3.57
N PRO A 105 1.14 8.85 4.35
CA PRO A 105 -0.26 8.47 4.07
C PRO A 105 -0.72 8.97 2.70
N ARG A 106 -0.28 10.17 2.29
CA ARG A 106 -0.63 10.78 1.01
C ARG A 106 -0.05 10.01 -0.19
N VAL A 107 1.10 9.36 -0.03
CA VAL A 107 1.74 8.52 -1.05
C VAL A 107 1.20 7.10 -1.02
N MET A 108 0.89 6.56 0.16
CA MET A 108 0.31 5.23 0.32
C MET A 108 -1.07 5.10 -0.33
N LEU A 109 -1.95 6.10 -0.17
CA LEU A 109 -3.30 6.07 -0.74
C LEU A 109 -3.35 5.71 -2.25
N PRO A 110 -2.65 6.42 -3.15
CA PRO A 110 -2.66 6.07 -4.57
C PRO A 110 -1.92 4.76 -4.88
N LEU A 111 -0.94 4.35 -4.07
CA LEU A 111 -0.25 3.07 -4.23
C LEU A 111 -1.18 1.88 -3.94
N ASN A 112 -2.10 2.02 -2.99
CA ASN A 112 -3.07 0.98 -2.66
C ASN A 112 -4.05 0.77 -3.82
N LEU A 113 -4.52 1.87 -4.42
CA LEU A 113 -5.57 1.86 -5.44
C LEU A 113 -5.06 1.52 -6.85
N CYS A 114 -3.83 1.89 -7.19
CA CYS A 114 -3.32 1.78 -8.55
C CYS A 114 -2.43 0.56 -8.75
N GLU A 115 -2.35 0.09 -9.99
CA GLU A 115 -1.42 -0.95 -10.42
C GLU A 115 -0.01 -0.36 -10.59
N VAL A 116 0.80 -0.44 -9.54
CA VAL A 116 2.18 0.06 -9.53
C VAL A 116 3.15 -1.12 -9.42
N THR A 117 4.30 -1.05 -10.11
CA THR A 117 5.28 -2.13 -10.00
C THR A 117 6.04 -2.03 -8.67
N SER A 118 6.35 -3.18 -8.05
CA SER A 118 7.19 -3.21 -6.83
C SER A 118 8.55 -2.53 -7.02
N SER A 119 9.10 -2.55 -8.24
CA SER A 119 10.32 -1.80 -8.60
C SER A 119 10.17 -0.28 -8.53
N ALA A 120 9.00 0.26 -8.88
CA ALA A 120 8.72 1.69 -8.75
C ALA A 120 8.61 2.09 -7.28
N VAL A 121 7.96 1.26 -6.46
CA VAL A 121 7.85 1.47 -5.02
C VAL A 121 9.22 1.46 -4.33
N ARG A 122 10.09 0.50 -4.66
CA ARG A 122 11.48 0.48 -4.14
C ARG A 122 12.27 1.74 -4.49
N ARG A 123 12.08 2.32 -5.69
CA ARG A 123 12.70 3.60 -6.06
C ARG A 123 12.17 4.77 -5.24
N MET A 124 10.87 4.79 -4.95
CA MET A 124 10.26 5.79 -4.07
C MET A 124 10.83 5.71 -2.66
N GLU A 125 10.94 4.50 -2.11
CA GLU A 125 11.55 4.28 -0.80
C GLU A 125 13.02 4.67 -0.75
N ALA A 126 13.83 4.29 -1.76
CA ALA A 126 15.22 4.71 -1.84
C ALA A 126 15.38 6.24 -1.83
N LYS A 127 14.49 6.95 -2.53
CA LYS A 127 14.45 8.41 -2.52
C LYS A 127 14.09 8.93 -1.12
N ALA A 128 13.04 8.41 -0.48
CA ALA A 128 12.67 8.79 0.87
C ALA A 128 13.80 8.54 1.88
N ASN A 129 14.47 7.39 1.81
CA ASN A 129 15.59 7.02 2.68
C ASN A 129 16.74 8.02 2.60
N SER A 130 17.05 8.55 1.40
CA SER A 130 18.09 9.57 1.26
C SER A 130 17.79 10.85 2.06
N PHE A 131 16.52 11.28 2.08
CA PHE A 131 16.09 12.44 2.87
C PHE A 131 16.02 12.11 4.37
N ILE A 132 15.48 10.96 4.74
CA ILE A 132 15.39 10.53 6.15
C ILE A 132 16.77 10.46 6.78
N ARG A 133 17.75 9.85 6.09
CA ARG A 133 19.15 9.81 6.58
C ARG A 133 19.74 11.20 6.74
N LYS A 134 19.56 12.07 5.74
CA LYS A 134 19.98 13.48 5.80
C LYS A 134 19.37 14.20 7.01
N TRP A 135 18.07 14.05 7.25
CA TRP A 135 17.37 14.73 8.33
C TRP A 135 17.74 14.20 9.72
N LEU A 136 17.98 12.90 9.85
CA LEU A 136 18.43 12.30 11.11
C LEU A 136 19.93 12.47 11.37
N GLY A 137 20.70 13.03 10.43
CA GLY A 137 22.15 13.13 10.53
C GLY A 137 22.86 11.77 10.40
N LEU A 138 22.21 10.78 9.79
CA LEU A 138 22.76 9.43 9.63
C LEU A 138 23.67 9.35 8.39
N PRO A 139 24.72 8.53 8.42
CA PRO A 139 25.55 8.28 7.23
C PRO A 139 24.72 7.74 6.06
N GLN A 140 25.10 8.09 4.83
CA GLN A 140 24.41 7.63 3.62
C GLN A 140 24.45 6.09 3.47
N CYS A 141 25.47 5.44 4.05
CA CYS A 141 25.64 3.98 4.10
C CYS A 141 24.83 3.31 5.23
N PHE A 142 24.05 4.05 6.02
CA PHE A 142 23.24 3.49 7.09
C PHE A 142 22.17 2.53 6.52
N SER A 143 22.13 1.32 7.06
CA SER A 143 21.37 0.22 6.50
C SER A 143 19.87 0.41 6.64
N VAL A 144 19.11 -0.17 5.71
CA VAL A 144 17.65 -0.14 5.72
C VAL A 144 17.11 -0.94 6.92
N ALA A 145 17.82 -2.00 7.33
CA ALA A 145 17.49 -2.76 8.54
C ALA A 145 17.70 -1.95 9.83
N GLY A 146 18.66 -1.01 9.83
CA GLY A 146 18.79 0.00 10.89
C GLY A 146 17.60 0.96 10.94
N LEU A 147 17.03 1.33 9.79
CA LEU A 147 15.92 2.29 9.70
C LEU A 147 14.55 1.71 10.04
N TYR A 148 14.26 0.48 9.60
CA TYR A 148 12.92 -0.12 9.67
C TYR A 148 12.87 -1.46 10.42
N GLY A 149 14.01 -2.03 10.79
CA GLY A 149 14.08 -3.32 11.46
C GLY A 149 13.69 -3.24 12.93
N TRP A 150 13.21 -4.36 13.48
CA TRP A 150 13.11 -4.59 14.92
C TRP A 150 14.50 -4.75 15.53
N ASN A 151 15.16 -3.61 15.71
CA ASN A 151 16.48 -3.48 16.31
C ASN A 151 16.39 -2.66 17.62
N SER A 152 17.51 -2.44 18.29
CA SER A 152 17.54 -1.73 19.58
C SER A 152 17.12 -0.25 19.51
N LEU A 153 17.10 0.38 18.32
CA LEU A 153 16.69 1.78 18.14
C LEU A 153 15.19 1.95 17.91
N GLN A 154 14.50 0.90 17.41
CA GLN A 154 13.06 0.87 17.08
C GLN A 154 12.51 2.23 16.59
N LEU A 155 13.08 2.77 15.52
CA LEU A 155 12.58 4.03 14.97
C LEU A 155 11.12 3.84 14.53
N ALA A 156 10.25 4.78 14.92
CA ALA A 156 8.84 4.79 14.53
C ALA A 156 8.66 5.18 13.04
N LEU A 157 9.34 4.46 12.15
CA LEU A 157 9.35 4.66 10.71
C LEU A 157 8.68 3.46 10.03
N LYS A 158 7.85 3.75 9.04
CA LYS A 158 7.21 2.73 8.20
C LYS A 158 7.87 2.72 6.83
N SER A 159 8.26 1.54 6.38
CA SER A 159 8.74 1.31 5.01
C SER A 159 7.58 1.46 4.03
N ILE A 160 7.82 2.18 2.92
CA ILE A 160 6.84 2.31 1.84
C ILE A 160 6.68 0.94 1.15
N THR A 161 7.76 0.18 1.00
CA THR A 161 7.73 -1.16 0.40
C THR A 161 6.90 -2.13 1.25
N LEU A 162 7.09 -2.13 2.57
CA LEU A 162 6.32 -2.96 3.50
C LEU A 162 4.84 -2.55 3.49
N GLY A 163 4.54 -1.25 3.65
CA GLY A 163 3.16 -0.76 3.60
C GLY A 163 2.47 -1.13 2.29
N TYR A 164 3.18 -1.03 1.16
CA TYR A 164 2.65 -1.46 -0.13
C TYR A 164 2.32 -2.95 -0.18
N ARG A 165 3.22 -3.82 0.31
CA ARG A 165 2.99 -5.28 0.37
C ARG A 165 1.79 -5.62 1.25
N GLN A 166 1.67 -5.00 2.42
CA GLN A 166 0.55 -5.19 3.35
C GLN A 166 -0.79 -4.84 2.69
N GLU A 167 -0.86 -3.69 2.04
CA GLU A 167 -2.10 -3.20 1.42
C GLU A 167 -2.50 -4.04 0.20
N LYS A 168 -1.53 -4.52 -0.59
CA LYS A 168 -1.80 -5.46 -1.68
C LYS A 168 -2.25 -6.83 -1.17
N ALA A 169 -1.64 -7.35 -0.11
CA ALA A 169 -2.08 -8.59 0.53
C ALA A 169 -3.52 -8.46 1.07
N ARG A 170 -3.83 -7.33 1.73
CA ARG A 170 -5.18 -7.00 2.23
C ARG A 170 -6.20 -6.97 1.08
N LEU A 171 -5.87 -6.30 -0.03
CA LEU A 171 -6.74 -6.23 -1.21
C LEU A 171 -7.01 -7.61 -1.83
N VAL A 172 -5.99 -8.47 -1.93
CA VAL A 172 -6.17 -9.82 -2.47
C VAL A 172 -7.09 -10.64 -1.56
N MET A 173 -6.88 -10.58 -0.24
CA MET A 173 -7.76 -11.26 0.71
C MET A 173 -9.21 -10.76 0.62
N GLU A 174 -9.42 -9.45 0.43
CA GLU A 174 -10.77 -8.88 0.26
C GLU A 174 -11.46 -9.35 -1.01
N LEU A 175 -10.72 -9.49 -2.11
CA LEU A 175 -11.27 -10.01 -3.36
C LEU A 175 -11.59 -11.50 -3.25
N CYS A 176 -10.70 -12.29 -2.63
CA CYS A 176 -10.88 -13.74 -2.49
C CYS A 176 -11.94 -14.13 -1.46
N GLU A 177 -12.05 -13.42 -0.34
CA GLU A 177 -13.02 -13.69 0.73
C GLU A 177 -14.26 -12.77 0.65
N SER A 178 -14.52 -12.16 -0.51
CA SER A 178 -15.68 -11.31 -0.75
C SER A 178 -16.98 -12.07 -0.46
N SER A 179 -17.96 -11.39 0.13
CA SER A 179 -19.31 -11.95 0.29
C SER A 179 -20.06 -12.07 -1.04
N ASP A 180 -19.72 -11.22 -2.01
CA ASP A 180 -20.28 -11.29 -3.35
C ASP A 180 -19.54 -12.38 -4.15
N ARG A 181 -20.28 -13.43 -4.50
CA ARG A 181 -19.76 -14.56 -5.28
C ARG A 181 -19.24 -14.13 -6.65
N ALA A 182 -19.89 -13.16 -7.31
CA ALA A 182 -19.42 -12.68 -8.61
C ALA A 182 -18.01 -12.07 -8.51
N VAL A 183 -17.71 -11.40 -7.41
CA VAL A 183 -16.38 -10.81 -7.15
C VAL A 183 -15.36 -11.88 -6.79
N ALA A 184 -15.75 -12.83 -5.92
CA ALA A 184 -14.88 -13.93 -5.53
C ALA A 184 -14.51 -14.82 -6.73
N ASP A 185 -15.51 -15.16 -7.56
CA ASP A 185 -15.37 -16.05 -8.71
C ASP A 185 -14.67 -15.36 -9.90
N ALA A 186 -14.75 -14.02 -10.00
CA ALA A 186 -14.03 -13.26 -11.03
C ALA A 186 -12.50 -13.44 -10.94
N ASN A 187 -11.99 -13.94 -9.80
CA ASN A 187 -10.59 -14.29 -9.58
C ASN A 187 -9.62 -13.21 -10.06
N ALA A 188 -10.00 -11.94 -9.86
CA ALA A 188 -9.28 -10.78 -10.40
C ALA A 188 -7.81 -10.83 -9.98
N ARG A 189 -6.92 -10.53 -10.94
CA ARG A 189 -5.48 -10.47 -10.67
C ARG A 189 -5.12 -9.05 -10.27
N VAL A 190 -4.65 -8.87 -9.05
CA VAL A 190 -3.98 -7.63 -8.64
C VAL A 190 -2.66 -7.57 -9.42
N LYS A 191 -2.42 -6.47 -10.15
CA LYS A 191 -1.21 -6.30 -10.95
C LYS A 191 -0.16 -5.52 -10.17
N THR A 192 0.83 -6.22 -9.62
CA THR A 192 1.98 -5.63 -8.89
C THR A 192 3.31 -5.71 -9.65
N GLY A 193 3.27 -6.15 -10.92
CA GLY A 193 4.42 -6.28 -11.82
C GLY A 193 4.94 -7.72 -11.94
N ARG A 194 6.18 -7.91 -12.42
CA ARG A 194 6.78 -9.24 -12.62
C ARG A 194 7.46 -9.81 -11.37
N LYS A 195 7.97 -8.96 -10.48
CA LYS A 195 8.82 -9.36 -9.34
C LYS A 195 8.04 -9.83 -8.11
N TRP A 196 6.74 -9.57 -8.07
CA TRP A 196 5.88 -9.95 -6.97
C TRP A 196 4.64 -10.58 -7.59
N ARG A 197 4.33 -11.82 -7.20
CA ARG A 197 3.18 -12.55 -7.71
C ARG A 197 2.20 -12.68 -6.56
N ASP A 198 1.30 -11.71 -6.47
CA ASP A 198 0.42 -11.50 -5.31
C ASP A 198 -0.23 -12.77 -4.78
N LYS A 199 -0.77 -13.63 -5.66
CA LYS A 199 -1.44 -14.87 -5.23
C LYS A 199 -0.47 -15.95 -4.78
N GLU A 200 0.64 -16.13 -5.47
CA GLU A 200 1.64 -17.15 -5.08
C GLU A 200 2.31 -16.77 -3.76
N ASP A 201 2.68 -15.51 -3.61
CA ASP A 201 3.30 -15.00 -2.40
C ASP A 201 2.31 -15.01 -1.22
N LEU A 202 1.03 -14.68 -1.47
CA LEU A 202 -0.02 -14.83 -0.45
C LEU A 202 -0.25 -16.30 -0.04
N GLN A 203 -0.21 -17.24 -0.97
CA GLN A 203 -0.32 -18.67 -0.63
C GLN A 203 0.84 -19.15 0.24
N LYS A 204 2.06 -18.64 0.03
CA LYS A 204 3.19 -18.92 0.94
C LYS A 204 2.94 -18.36 2.34
N VAL A 205 2.42 -17.13 2.44
CA VAL A 205 2.05 -16.50 3.71
C VAL A 205 0.98 -17.32 4.44
N ILE A 206 -0.08 -17.72 3.73
CA ILE A 206 -1.15 -18.57 4.29
C ILE A 206 -0.61 -19.94 4.70
N GLY A 207 0.23 -20.56 3.88
CA GLY A 207 0.87 -21.84 4.18
C GLY A 207 1.73 -21.76 5.45
N ARG A 208 2.42 -20.63 5.66
CA ARG A 208 3.18 -20.38 6.89
C ARG A 208 2.28 -20.21 8.12
N LEU A 209 1.16 -19.48 8.00
CA LEU A 209 0.16 -19.37 9.06
C LEU A 209 -0.45 -20.74 9.43
N GLN A 210 -0.75 -21.57 8.42
CA GLN A 210 -1.22 -22.93 8.63
C GLN A 210 -0.15 -23.80 9.29
N HIS A 211 1.11 -23.65 8.89
CA HIS A 211 2.23 -24.33 9.51
C HIS A 211 2.39 -23.92 10.99
N HIS A 212 2.32 -22.62 11.31
CA HIS A 212 2.33 -22.14 12.70
C HIS A 212 1.19 -22.75 13.52
N GLN A 213 0.00 -22.91 12.92
CA GLN A 213 -1.12 -23.59 13.56
C GLN A 213 -0.83 -25.08 13.85
N VAL A 214 -0.12 -25.78 12.96
CA VAL A 214 0.25 -27.20 13.16
C VAL A 214 1.33 -27.35 14.22
N VAL A 215 2.34 -26.48 14.20
CA VAL A 215 3.40 -26.44 15.22
C VAL A 215 2.82 -26.12 16.61
N GLY A 216 1.77 -25.31 16.65
CA GLY A 216 1.12 -24.90 17.89
C GLY A 216 1.99 -23.94 18.70
N MET A 217 1.69 -23.80 19.99
CA MET A 217 2.48 -22.96 20.87
C MET A 217 3.84 -23.61 21.16
N VAL A 218 4.89 -22.85 20.92
CA VAL A 218 6.25 -23.16 21.38
C VAL A 218 6.56 -22.38 22.64
N GLN A 219 7.42 -22.97 23.49
CA GLN A 219 7.94 -22.28 24.67
C GLN A 219 8.72 -21.02 24.25
N ILE A 220 8.37 -19.88 24.83
CA ILE A 220 9.11 -18.62 24.63
C ILE A 220 10.13 -18.46 25.75
N GLY A 221 11.42 -18.59 25.42
CA GLY A 221 12.51 -18.46 26.38
C GLY A 221 12.41 -19.49 27.51
N ARG A 222 12.42 -19.03 28.76
CA ARG A 222 12.29 -19.89 29.96
C ARG A 222 10.88 -19.91 30.55
N ALA A 223 9.90 -19.27 29.92
CA ALA A 223 8.58 -19.02 30.51
C ALA A 223 7.63 -20.25 30.54
N GLY A 224 8.10 -21.46 30.20
CA GLY A 224 7.26 -22.64 30.09
C GLY A 224 6.22 -22.56 28.96
N LEU A 225 5.44 -23.63 28.79
CA LEU A 225 4.33 -23.69 27.83
C LEU A 225 3.08 -22.98 28.40
N GLY A 226 2.40 -22.18 27.57
CA GLY A 226 1.11 -21.58 27.92
C GLY A 226 1.17 -20.22 28.63
N TRP A 227 2.36 -19.60 28.75
CA TRP A 227 2.51 -18.28 29.38
C TRP A 227 2.01 -17.12 28.51
N SER A 228 1.92 -17.31 27.19
CA SER A 228 1.40 -16.33 26.23
C SER A 228 -0.08 -16.55 25.94
N GLU A 229 -0.79 -15.49 25.55
CA GLU A 229 -2.16 -15.60 25.06
C GLU A 229 -2.26 -16.58 23.88
N PRO A 230 -3.34 -17.40 23.82
CA PRO A 230 -3.57 -18.30 22.70
C PRO A 230 -3.67 -17.53 21.38
N PRO A 231 -2.81 -17.80 20.37
CA PRO A 231 -2.92 -17.12 19.09
C PRO A 231 -4.20 -17.55 18.41
N ILE A 232 -4.78 -16.63 17.64
CA ILE A 232 -5.94 -16.94 16.80
C ILE A 232 -5.47 -17.91 15.71
N LEU A 233 -6.04 -19.12 15.72
CA LEU A 233 -5.76 -20.13 14.72
C LEU A 233 -6.36 -19.72 13.37
N TRP A 234 -5.62 -19.90 12.28
CA TRP A 234 -6.09 -19.59 10.93
C TRP A 234 -7.44 -20.24 10.61
N SER A 235 -7.64 -21.51 11.00
CA SER A 235 -8.88 -22.23 10.75
C SER A 235 -10.09 -21.67 11.51
N LYS A 236 -9.87 -21.06 12.68
CA LYS A 236 -10.91 -20.50 13.55
C LYS A 236 -11.10 -18.98 13.35
N ALA A 237 -10.17 -18.32 12.66
CA ALA A 237 -10.22 -16.90 12.40
C ALA A 237 -11.41 -16.52 11.49
N SER A 238 -12.10 -15.45 11.87
CA SER A 238 -13.04 -14.72 11.01
C SER A 238 -12.33 -14.08 9.82
N ARG A 239 -13.09 -13.64 8.81
CA ARG A 239 -12.52 -12.97 7.62
C ARG A 239 -11.71 -11.72 7.98
N LYS A 240 -12.15 -10.95 8.98
CA LYS A 240 -11.42 -9.76 9.44
C LYS A 240 -10.09 -10.19 10.08
N GLU A 241 -10.13 -11.16 10.99
CA GLU A 241 -8.95 -11.67 11.68
C GLU A 241 -7.96 -12.31 10.72
N ARG A 242 -8.42 -13.04 9.69
CA ARG A 242 -7.54 -13.59 8.64
C ARG A 242 -6.76 -12.52 7.90
N LYS A 243 -7.40 -11.39 7.57
CA LYS A 243 -6.71 -10.25 6.94
C LYS A 243 -5.64 -9.68 7.87
N ASP A 244 -5.96 -9.52 9.15
CA ASP A 244 -5.02 -8.97 10.12
C ASP A 244 -3.86 -9.94 10.38
N LEU A 245 -4.12 -11.26 10.45
CA LEU A 245 -3.09 -12.31 10.53
C LEU A 245 -2.16 -12.30 9.30
N VAL A 246 -2.71 -12.20 8.09
CA VAL A 246 -1.92 -12.12 6.85
C VAL A 246 -1.03 -10.88 6.85
N VAL A 247 -1.57 -9.72 7.23
CA VAL A 247 -0.80 -8.46 7.28
C VAL A 247 0.31 -8.54 8.34
N ALA A 248 0.03 -9.13 9.50
CA ALA A 248 1.02 -9.37 10.54
C ALA A 248 2.13 -10.32 10.06
N GLU A 249 1.77 -11.41 9.38
CA GLU A 249 2.74 -12.37 8.86
C GLU A 249 3.61 -11.78 7.74
N VAL A 250 3.03 -10.97 6.83
CA VAL A 250 3.80 -10.21 5.82
C VAL A 250 4.82 -9.29 6.50
N THR A 251 4.45 -8.70 7.65
CA THR A 251 5.36 -7.89 8.45
C THR A 251 6.47 -8.72 9.06
N SER A 252 6.14 -9.88 9.64
CA SER A 252 7.10 -10.82 10.22
C SER A 252 8.13 -11.26 9.19
N ILE A 253 7.69 -11.66 7.99
CA ILE A 253 8.58 -12.07 6.89
C ILE A 253 9.55 -10.94 6.49
N GLU A 254 9.07 -9.71 6.35
CA GLU A 254 9.95 -8.56 6.04
C GLU A 254 10.97 -8.33 7.17
N GLN A 255 10.55 -8.42 8.43
CA GLN A 255 11.43 -8.23 9.58
C GLN A 255 12.50 -9.32 9.67
N GLU A 256 12.16 -10.55 9.30
CA GLU A 256 13.13 -11.64 9.15
C GLU A 256 14.13 -11.36 8.02
N GLU A 257 13.68 -10.90 6.85
CA GLU A 257 14.57 -10.49 5.75
C GLU A 257 15.55 -9.39 6.20
N LEU A 258 15.07 -8.38 6.94
CA LEU A 258 15.89 -7.32 7.51
C LEU A 258 16.87 -7.84 8.57
N ARG A 259 16.43 -8.79 9.41
CA ARG A 259 17.29 -9.42 10.42
C ARG A 259 18.40 -10.24 9.77
N VAL A 260 18.09 -11.04 8.76
CA VAL A 260 19.08 -11.81 7.98
C VAL A 260 20.08 -10.85 7.32
N SER A 261 19.59 -9.76 6.72
CA SER A 261 20.47 -8.72 6.15
C SER A 261 21.37 -8.07 7.21
N SER A 262 20.88 -7.92 8.44
CA SER A 262 21.66 -7.36 9.55
C SER A 262 22.75 -8.32 10.02
N VAL A 263 22.48 -9.63 10.11
CA VAL A 263 23.51 -10.63 10.47
C VAL A 263 24.70 -10.59 9.50
N ALA A 264 24.45 -10.31 8.22
CA ALA A 264 25.51 -10.15 7.22
C ALA A 264 26.30 -8.81 7.33
N GLN A 265 25.87 -7.87 8.18
CA GLN A 265 26.51 -6.57 8.37
C GLN A 265 27.39 -6.59 9.61
N GLY A 266 28.71 -6.65 9.45
CA GLY A 266 29.65 -6.74 10.59
C GLY A 266 29.47 -5.63 11.63
N GLN A 267 29.63 -4.36 11.24
CA GLN A 267 29.54 -3.23 12.18
C GLN A 267 28.10 -2.82 12.49
N GLN A 268 27.26 -2.63 11.47
CA GLN A 268 25.88 -2.14 11.66
C GLN A 268 24.91 -3.21 12.18
N GLY A 269 25.28 -4.48 12.06
CA GLY A 269 24.51 -5.63 12.54
C GLY A 269 24.98 -6.18 13.87
N TRP A 270 25.99 -5.58 14.51
CA TRP A 270 26.57 -6.14 15.74
C TRP A 270 25.56 -6.32 16.88
N TRP A 271 24.48 -5.52 16.87
CA TRP A 271 23.35 -5.65 17.77
C TRP A 271 22.63 -7.00 17.72
N THR A 272 22.79 -7.79 16.65
CA THR A 272 22.18 -9.13 16.56
C THR A 272 22.80 -10.16 17.50
N ILE A 273 24.01 -9.86 18.01
CA ILE A 273 24.78 -10.73 18.92
C ILE A 273 24.57 -10.29 20.39
N TRP A 274 23.95 -9.13 20.62
CA TRP A 274 23.75 -8.63 21.96
C TRP A 274 22.67 -9.46 22.68
N GLU A 275 23.05 -10.14 23.76
CA GLU A 275 22.12 -10.81 24.67
C GLU A 275 21.62 -9.83 25.73
N GLY A 276 20.34 -9.94 26.13
CA GLY A 276 19.80 -9.20 27.27
C GLY A 276 19.58 -7.70 27.06
N VAL A 277 19.54 -7.21 25.81
CA VAL A 277 19.16 -5.81 25.53
C VAL A 277 17.69 -5.63 25.93
N ALA A 278 17.45 -4.93 27.04
CA ALA A 278 16.10 -4.49 27.39
C ALA A 278 15.51 -3.73 26.20
N SER A 279 14.34 -4.15 25.73
CA SER A 279 13.60 -3.45 24.69
C SER A 279 13.30 -2.04 25.19
N ARG A 280 14.15 -1.07 24.81
CA ARG A 280 13.92 0.34 25.12
C ARG A 280 12.83 0.83 24.17
N SER A 281 11.57 0.65 24.56
CA SER A 281 10.46 1.36 23.93
C SER A 281 10.54 2.82 24.35
N ILE A 282 10.88 3.71 23.41
CA ILE A 282 10.72 5.14 23.62
C ILE A 282 9.22 5.42 23.40
N ASN A 283 8.48 5.52 24.50
CA ASN A 283 7.09 5.99 24.51
C ASN A 283 7.03 7.51 24.31
#